data_AF-A0A6D2KAG8-F1
#
_entry.id   AF-A0A6D2KAG8-F1
#
_cell.length_a   1.000
_cell.length_b   1.000
_cell.length_c   1.000
_cell.angle_alpha   90.00
_cell.angle_beta   90.00
_cell.angle_gamma   90.00
#
_symmetry.space_group_name_H-M   'P 1'
#
loop_
_entity.id
_entity.type
_entity.pdbx_description
1 polymer ?
#
loop_
_entity_poly.entity_id
_entity_poly.type
_entity_poly.pdbx_seq_one_letter_code
_entity_poly.pdbx_strand_id
1 'polypeptide(L)'
;MHKRYIKDAASKELVGDKRKDPRAQAPSSKSSQLTMTLFPTKFENRKIEYKIKYKGRTRPFSRARALITSEQYMDRTKLKELLSSFLTIILDGGTSSTNA
;
A
#
# COMPACT_ATOMS: atom_id res chain seq x y z
N MET A 1 -76.69 22.27 15.55
CA MET A 1 -77.05 21.37 14.43
C MET A 1 -76.15 21.75 13.26
N HIS A 2 -75.09 21.04 12.86
CA HIS A 2 -75.06 19.67 12.37
C HIS A 2 -73.62 19.13 12.40
N LYS A 3 -73.42 17.91 12.94
CA LYS A 3 -72.27 17.07 12.59
C LYS A 3 -72.66 16.20 11.40
N ARG A 4 -71.80 16.10 10.39
CA ARG A 4 -71.66 14.86 9.60
C ARG A 4 -70.17 14.62 9.34
N TYR A 5 -69.72 13.47 9.81
CA TYR A 5 -68.45 12.82 9.51
C TYR A 5 -68.45 12.36 8.05
N ILE A 6 -67.29 12.43 7.39
CA ILE A 6 -66.76 11.29 6.61
C ILE A 6 -65.25 11.22 6.84
N LYS A 7 -64.81 10.01 7.22
CA LYS A 7 -63.44 9.57 7.40
C LYS A 7 -63.15 8.65 6.21
N ASP A 8 -62.28 9.07 5.30
CA ASP A 8 -61.66 8.24 4.27
C ASP A 8 -60.18 8.69 4.18
N ALA A 9 -59.25 7.92 4.74
CA ALA A 9 -58.56 6.79 4.10
C ALA A 9 -57.39 7.25 3.20
N ALA A 10 -56.18 6.86 3.63
CA ALA A 10 -54.92 6.80 2.88
C ALA A 10 -54.17 8.12 2.57
N SER A 11 -53.59 8.74 3.61
CA SER A 11 -52.36 9.53 3.44
C SER A 11 -51.17 8.56 3.31
N LYS A 12 -50.84 8.17 2.08
CA LYS A 12 -49.47 7.76 1.75
C LYS A 12 -48.75 9.02 1.29
N GLU A 13 -47.66 9.39 1.96
CA GLU A 13 -46.35 9.47 1.33
C GLU A 13 -45.28 10.00 2.32
N LEU A 14 -44.32 9.12 2.56
CA LEU A 14 -42.89 9.40 2.72
C LEU A 14 -42.44 10.14 3.99
N VAL A 15 -42.66 9.50 5.15
CA VAL A 15 -41.63 9.51 6.20
C VAL A 15 -40.52 8.54 5.76
N GLY A 16 -39.47 9.10 5.17
CA GLY A 16 -38.27 8.40 4.75
C GLY A 16 -37.04 9.21 5.13
N ASP A 17 -36.89 9.45 6.43
CA ASP A 17 -35.69 9.99 7.05
C ASP A 17 -34.46 9.15 6.65
N LYS A 18 -33.40 9.86 6.25
CA LYS A 18 -31.99 9.45 6.17
C LYS A 18 -31.69 7.97 5.91
N ARG A 19 -31.10 7.72 4.74
CA ARG A 19 -29.88 6.92 4.60
C ARG A 19 -29.29 7.16 3.20
N LYS A 20 -28.28 8.02 3.13
CA LYS A 20 -27.24 7.88 2.10
C LYS A 20 -26.64 6.51 2.36
N ASP A 21 -27.06 5.50 1.62
CA ASP A 21 -26.34 4.23 1.58
C ASP A 21 -24.88 4.57 1.26
N PRO A 22 -23.90 4.26 2.12
CA PRO A 22 -22.52 4.29 1.68
C PRO A 22 -22.47 3.21 0.61
N ARG A 23 -22.39 3.64 -0.66
CA ARG A 23 -22.16 2.78 -1.83
C ARG A 23 -21.21 1.69 -1.37
N ALA A 24 -21.72 0.46 -1.26
CA ALA A 24 -20.98 -0.66 -0.72
C ALA A 24 -19.60 -0.62 -1.37
N GLN A 25 -18.56 -0.27 -0.60
CA GLN A 25 -17.20 -0.31 -1.09
C GLN A 25 -16.98 -1.80 -1.37
N ALA A 26 -17.09 -2.18 -2.64
CA ALA A 26 -16.67 -3.50 -3.07
C ALA A 26 -15.29 -3.73 -2.45
N PRO A 27 -15.08 -4.83 -1.69
CA PRO A 27 -13.77 -5.11 -1.13
C PRO A 27 -12.82 -5.10 -2.31
N SER A 28 -11.96 -4.09 -2.33
CA SER A 28 -11.07 -3.88 -3.45
C SER A 28 -10.16 -5.10 -3.46
N SER A 29 -10.35 -5.99 -4.42
CA SER A 29 -9.46 -7.11 -4.74
C SER A 29 -8.14 -6.61 -5.34
N LYS A 30 -7.65 -5.46 -4.84
CA LYS A 30 -6.29 -5.01 -5.09
C LYS A 30 -5.40 -6.04 -4.41
N SER A 31 -4.85 -6.94 -5.23
CA SER A 31 -3.57 -7.57 -4.99
C SER A 31 -2.72 -6.57 -4.18
N SER A 32 -2.38 -6.92 -2.95
CA SER A 32 -1.59 -6.05 -2.08
C SER A 32 -0.14 -6.13 -2.54
N GLN A 33 0.12 -5.65 -3.76
CA GLN A 33 1.43 -5.57 -4.34
C GLN A 33 2.27 -4.66 -3.45
N LEU A 34 3.34 -5.20 -2.86
CA LEU A 34 4.22 -4.47 -1.97
C LEU A 34 5.34 -3.87 -2.80
N THR A 35 5.40 -2.55 -2.88
CA THR A 35 6.52 -1.83 -3.49
C THR A 35 7.53 -1.42 -2.42
N MET A 36 8.79 -1.79 -2.64
CA MET A 36 9.94 -1.44 -1.81
C MET A 36 10.93 -0.63 -2.63
N THR A 37 11.40 0.50 -2.10
CA THR A 37 12.47 1.29 -2.72
C THR A 37 13.69 1.34 -1.81
N LEU A 38 14.84 0.95 -2.35
CA LEU A 38 16.13 0.90 -1.68
C LEU A 38 16.97 2.09 -2.11
N PHE A 39 17.40 2.88 -1.13
CA PHE A 39 18.28 4.03 -1.31
C PHE A 39 19.67 3.71 -0.77
N PRO A 40 20.72 3.67 -1.61
CA PRO A 40 22.08 3.48 -1.13
C PRO A 40 22.45 4.62 -0.18
N THR A 41 23.20 4.30 0.86
CA THR A 41 23.61 5.28 1.88
C THR A 41 25.10 5.36 2.06
N LYS A 42 25.78 4.21 2.08
CA LYS A 42 27.24 4.12 2.19
C LYS A 42 27.76 2.83 1.60
N PHE A 43 29.01 2.86 1.17
CA PHE A 43 29.79 1.69 0.81
C PHE A 43 30.96 1.53 1.79
N GLU A 44 31.06 0.38 2.44
CA GLU A 44 32.05 0.09 3.46
C GLU A 44 32.32 -1.42 3.51
N ASN A 45 33.57 -1.85 3.67
CA ASN A 45 33.94 -3.27 3.77
C ASN A 45 33.35 -4.13 2.64
N ARG A 46 33.39 -3.62 1.39
CA ARG A 46 32.83 -4.27 0.20
C ARG A 46 31.31 -4.50 0.23
N LYS A 47 30.60 -3.74 1.06
CA LYS A 47 29.15 -3.81 1.22
C LYS A 47 28.51 -2.45 0.99
N ILE A 48 27.40 -2.43 0.28
CA ILE A 48 26.53 -1.24 0.22
C ILE A 48 25.43 -1.39 1.27
N GLU A 49 25.26 -0.35 2.11
CA GLU A 49 24.12 -0.24 3.02
C GLU A 49 22.99 0.54 2.33
N TYR A 50 21.79 -0.06 2.31
CA TYR A 50 20.58 0.53 1.75
C TYR A 50 19.56 0.82 2.86
N LYS A 51 18.92 2.00 2.78
CA LYS A 51 17.69 2.30 3.52
C LYS A 51 16.49 1.87 2.67
N ILE A 52 15.56 1.16 3.28
CA ILE A 52 14.35 0.65 2.61
C ILE A 52 13.15 1.53 2.96
N LYS A 53 12.41 1.98 1.94
CA LYS A 53 11.10 2.61 2.07
C LYS A 53 10.01 1.68 1.50
N TYR A 54 8.89 1.58 2.21
CA TYR A 54 7.71 0.82 1.78
C TYR A 54 6.59 1.79 1.41
N LYS A 55 5.88 1.54 0.30
CA LYS A 55 4.59 2.18 0.04
C LYS A 55 3.48 1.35 0.69
N GLY A 56 2.55 2.02 1.38
CA GLY A 56 1.35 1.37 1.94
C GLY A 56 1.51 0.72 3.33
N ARG A 57 2.64 0.89 4.03
CA ARG A 57 2.80 0.49 5.44
C ARG A 57 3.47 1.59 6.25
N THR A 58 3.01 1.78 7.48
CA THR A 58 3.37 2.90 8.38
C THR A 58 4.59 2.66 9.26
N ARG A 59 5.24 1.49 9.20
CA ARG A 59 6.51 1.24 9.92
C ARG A 59 7.69 1.47 8.99
N PRO A 60 8.39 2.60 9.10
CA PRO A 60 9.43 2.93 8.15
C PRO A 60 10.80 2.46 8.68
N PHE A 61 11.63 2.00 7.74
CA PHE A 61 13.08 1.81 7.83
C PHE A 61 13.60 0.48 8.42
N SER A 62 13.61 -0.54 7.57
CA SER A 62 14.63 -1.60 7.60
C SER A 62 15.89 -1.14 6.84
N ARG A 63 17.06 -1.65 7.25
CA ARG A 63 18.32 -1.50 6.50
C ARG A 63 18.73 -2.85 5.95
N ALA A 64 19.32 -2.86 4.76
CA ALA A 64 19.91 -4.05 4.16
C ALA A 64 21.35 -3.77 3.77
N ARG A 65 22.15 -4.83 3.72
CA ARG A 65 23.53 -4.78 3.23
C ARG A 65 23.69 -5.76 2.08
N ALA A 66 24.16 -5.27 0.94
CA ALA A 66 24.48 -6.09 -0.23
C ALA A 66 26.00 -6.22 -0.37
N LEU A 67 26.46 -7.44 -0.63
CA LEU A 67 27.84 -7.68 -1.04
C LEU A 67 28.02 -7.23 -2.49
N ILE A 68 29.14 -6.58 -2.76
CA ILE A 68 29.54 -6.18 -4.12
C ILE A 68 30.61 -7.14 -4.62
N THR A 69 30.51 -7.56 -5.88
CA THR A 69 31.52 -8.42 -6.50
C THR A 69 32.82 -7.64 -6.65
N SER A 70 33.97 -8.34 -6.61
CA SER A 70 35.29 -7.71 -6.72
C SER A 70 35.40 -6.83 -7.97
N GLU A 71 34.87 -7.29 -9.10
CA GLU A 71 34.87 -6.57 -10.37
C GLU A 71 34.12 -5.23 -10.28
N GLN A 72 32.92 -5.23 -9.68
CA GLN A 72 32.11 -4.01 -9.51
C GLN A 72 32.74 -3.03 -8.52
N TYR A 73 33.48 -3.53 -7.53
CA TYR A 73 34.18 -2.71 -6.55
C TYR A 73 35.44 -2.02 -7.13
N MET A 74 36.17 -2.68 -8.03
CA MET A 74 37.41 -2.11 -8.59
C MET A 74 37.14 -0.98 -9.57
N ASP A 75 36.00 -1.02 -10.26
CA ASP A 75 35.55 0.06 -11.15
C ASP A 75 34.86 1.17 -10.34
N ARG A 76 35.60 2.25 -10.08
CA ARG A 76 35.09 3.41 -9.33
C ARG A 76 33.90 4.09 -10.02
N THR A 77 33.79 4.04 -11.34
CA THR A 77 32.69 4.68 -12.09
C THR A 77 31.41 3.87 -11.89
N LYS A 78 31.47 2.55 -12.09
CA LYS A 78 30.33 1.65 -11.82
C LYS A 78 29.88 1.72 -10.36
N LEU A 79 30.83 1.78 -9.42
CA LEU A 79 30.49 1.93 -8.01
C LEU A 79 29.76 3.27 -7.73
N LYS A 80 30.21 4.37 -8.33
CA LYS A 80 29.52 5.67 -8.21
C LYS A 80 28.12 5.65 -8.81
N GLU A 81 27.94 5.04 -9.97
CA GLU A 81 26.62 4.88 -10.60
C GLU A 81 25.68 4.05 -9.72
N LEU A 82 26.17 2.94 -9.18
CA LEU A 82 25.40 2.09 -8.27
C LEU A 82 25.00 2.83 -6.98
N LEU A 83 25.87 3.69 -6.45
CA LEU A 83 25.58 4.52 -5.27
C LEU A 83 24.71 5.75 -5.58
N SER A 84 24.56 6.12 -6.85
CA SER A 84 23.74 7.27 -7.27
C SER A 84 22.33 6.84 -7.70
N SER A 85 22.09 5.54 -7.86
CA SER A 85 20.80 4.99 -8.26
C SER A 85 19.97 4.50 -7.07
N PHE A 86 18.65 4.42 -7.24
CA PHE A 86 17.76 3.72 -6.31
C PHE A 86 17.23 2.45 -6.97
N LEU A 87 16.99 1.41 -6.18
CA LEU A 87 16.40 0.16 -6.66
C LEU A 87 14.95 0.06 -6.21
N THR A 88 14.05 -0.31 -7.13
CA THR A 88 12.64 -0.57 -6.81
C THR A 88 12.35 -2.05 -6.99
N ILE A 89 11.82 -2.69 -5.96
CA ILE A 89 11.40 -4.09 -5.94
C ILE A 89 9.90 -4.11 -5.74
N ILE A 90 9.22 -4.96 -6.50
CA ILE A 90 7.78 -5.14 -6.44
C ILE A 90 7.52 -6.59 -6.08
N LEU A 91 6.81 -6.82 -4.99
CA LEU A 91 6.46 -8.15 -4.51
C LEU A 91 4.96 -8.36 -4.69
N ASP A 92 4.60 -9.27 -5.57
CA ASP A 92 3.23 -9.74 -5.71
C ASP A 92 2.97 -10.78 -4.60
N GLY A 93 1.88 -10.58 -3.85
CA GLY A 93 1.57 -11.35 -2.65
C GLY A 93 1.22 -12.81 -2.95
N GLY A 94 2.23 -13.66 -3.18
CA GLY A 94 2.10 -15.10 -3.13
C GLY A 94 2.03 -15.55 -1.67
N THR A 95 0.90 -16.12 -1.25
CA THR A 95 0.73 -16.72 0.06
C THR A 95 1.62 -17.96 0.17
N SER A 96 2.80 -17.85 0.78
CA SER A 96 3.48 -19.04 1.31
C SER A 96 2.83 -19.42 2.64
N SER A 97 1.87 -20.34 2.63
CA SER A 97 1.44 -21.03 3.84
C SER A 97 2.54 -22.02 4.22
N THR A 98 3.31 -21.72 5.26
CA THR A 98 4.13 -22.73 5.92
C THR A 98 3.21 -23.43 6.92
N ASN A 99 2.83 -24.68 6.62
CA ASN A 99 2.18 -25.54 7.59
C ASN A 99 3.20 -25.85 8.69
N ALA A 100 2.85 -25.49 9.93
CA ALA A 100 3.58 -25.91 11.14
C ALA A 100 3.04 -27.26 11.62
#